data_AF-F9D799-F1
#
_entry.id   AF-F9D799-F1
#
_cell.length_a   1.000
_cell.length_b   1.000
_cell.length_c   1.000
_cell.angle_alpha   90.00
_cell.angle_beta   90.00
_cell.angle_gamma   90.00
#
_symmetry.space_group_name_H-M   'P 1'
#
loop_
_entity.id
_entity.type
_entity.pdbx_description
1 polymer ?
#
loop_
_entity_poly.entity_id
_entity_poly.type
_entity_poly.pdbx_seq_one_letter_code
_entity_poly.pdbx_strand_id
1 'polypeptide(L)' 'MDYSKLELRKKTFLDFNPSDEALDEIIGGHEQSDIDLFLSCLDEHNRFISYDSFIDFADKELARAIEQEFAEEIASFYNE' A
#
# COMPACT_ATOMS: atom_id res chain seq x y z
N MET A 1 -1.87 -17.46 -2.59
CA MET A 1 -2.60 -16.43 -3.36
C MET A 1 -2.02 -16.40 -4.77
N ASP A 2 -2.82 -16.05 -5.79
CA ASP A 2 -2.28 -15.81 -7.13
C ASP A 2 -1.87 -14.33 -7.22
N TYR A 3 -0.60 -14.07 -6.94
CA TYR A 3 -0.06 -12.71 -6.86
C TYR A 3 0.00 -12.01 -8.23
N SER A 4 -0.27 -12.72 -9.33
CA SER A 4 -0.31 -12.17 -10.70
C SER A 4 -1.63 -11.47 -11.06
N LYS A 5 -2.63 -11.47 -10.16
CA LYS A 5 -3.96 -10.87 -10.39
C LYS A 5 -4.51 -10.15 -9.16
N LEU A 6 -3.65 -9.47 -8.41
CA LEU A 6 -4.05 -8.82 -7.16
C LEU A 6 -4.96 -7.60 -7.39
N GLU A 7 -4.92 -7.01 -8.60
CA GLU A 7 -5.62 -5.78 -8.96
C GLU A 7 -5.30 -4.63 -7.98
N LEU A 8 -4.01 -4.46 -7.63
CA LEU A 8 -3.56 -3.50 -6.61
C LEU A 8 -4.03 -2.07 -6.90
N ARG A 9 -4.13 -1.67 -8.17
CA ARG A 9 -4.66 -0.36 -8.58
C ARG A 9 -6.14 -0.15 -8.26
N LYS A 10 -6.90 -1.18 -7.88
CA LYS A 10 -8.31 -1.10 -7.48
C LYS A 10 -8.51 -1.35 -5.97
N LYS A 11 -7.43 -1.63 -5.26
CA LYS A 11 -7.42 -2.01 -3.84
C LYS A 11 -6.54 -1.06 -3.03
N THR A 12 -6.47 -1.33 -1.74
CA THR A 12 -5.61 -0.66 -0.77
C THR A 12 -4.75 -1.69 -0.05
N PHE A 13 -3.71 -1.24 0.67
CA PHE A 13 -2.94 -2.14 1.52
C PHE A 13 -3.80 -2.76 2.64
N LEU A 14 -4.89 -2.10 3.02
CA LEU A 14 -5.87 -2.58 4.00
C LEU A 14 -6.53 -3.91 3.58
N ASP A 15 -6.66 -4.16 2.27
CA ASP A 15 -7.20 -5.42 1.73
C ASP A 15 -6.33 -6.65 2.05
N PHE A 16 -5.11 -6.43 2.56
CA PHE A 16 -4.15 -7.48 2.94
C PHE A 16 -4.06 -7.71 4.45
N ASN A 17 -5.00 -7.16 5.22
CA ASN A 17 -5.03 -7.25 6.69
C ASN A 17 -3.69 -6.83 7.33
N PRO A 18 -3.26 -5.57 7.14
CA PRO A 18 -2.05 -5.04 7.77
C PRO A 18 -2.14 -5.16 9.29
N SER A 19 -0.98 -5.31 9.95
CA SER A 19 -0.91 -5.23 11.41
C SER A 19 -1.18 -3.81 11.90
N ASP A 20 -1.54 -3.68 13.18
CA ASP A 20 -1.71 -2.36 13.82
C ASP A 20 -0.42 -1.52 13.70
N GLU A 21 0.76 -2.14 13.76
CA GLU A 21 2.05 -1.48 13.54
C GLU A 21 2.17 -0.89 12.12
N ALA A 22 1.73 -1.62 11.10
CA ALA A 22 1.74 -1.13 9.73
C ALA A 22 0.72 0.00 9.54
N LEU A 23 -0.45 -0.09 10.18
CA LEU A 23 -1.45 0.98 10.16
C LEU A 23 -0.92 2.26 10.82
N ASP A 24 -0.32 2.15 12.01
CA ASP A 24 0.27 3.27 12.72
C ASP A 24 1.38 3.96 11.92
N GLU A 25 2.24 3.18 11.24
CA GLU A 25 3.32 3.74 10.42
C GLU A 25 2.80 4.41 9.14
N ILE A 26 1.86 3.77 8.43
CA ILE A 26 1.46 4.20 7.08
C ILE A 26 0.41 5.31 7.11
N ILE A 27 -0.57 5.23 8.01
CA ILE A 27 -1.69 6.19 8.07
C ILE A 27 -1.75 6.97 9.39
N GLY A 28 -0.81 6.74 10.31
CA GLY A 28 -0.70 7.50 11.55
C GLY A 28 -1.65 7.07 12.66
N GLY A 29 -2.32 5.92 12.51
CA GLY A 29 -3.26 5.37 13.48
C GLY A 29 -3.97 4.11 12.98
N HIS A 30 -4.50 3.30 13.89
CA HIS A 30 -5.25 2.09 13.58
C HIS A 30 -6.72 2.15 14.05
N GLU A 31 -7.22 3.32 14.45
CA GLU A 31 -8.64 3.47 14.77
C GLU A 31 -9.47 3.55 13.48
N GLN A 32 -10.77 3.20 13.58
CA GLN A 32 -11.68 3.24 12.42
C GLN A 32 -11.74 4.64 11.78
N SER A 33 -11.64 5.71 12.58
CA SER A 33 -11.62 7.08 12.08
C SER A 33 -10.38 7.40 11.23
N ASP A 34 -9.23 6.81 11.55
CA ASP A 34 -7.99 7.02 10.79
C ASP A 34 -8.07 6.31 9.45
N ILE A 35 -8.59 5.08 9.46
CA ILE A 35 -8.86 4.29 8.25
C ILE A 35 -9.88 5.02 7.35
N ASP A 36 -10.98 5.52 7.91
CA ASP A 36 -12.00 6.24 7.16
C ASP A 36 -11.44 7.54 6.55
N LEU A 37 -10.60 8.26 7.30
CA LEU A 37 -9.93 9.47 6.82
C LEU A 37 -8.99 9.14 5.66
N PHE A 38 -8.15 8.11 5.80
CA PHE A 38 -7.27 7.64 4.74
C PHE A 38 -8.06 7.28 3.47
N LEU A 39 -9.12 6.49 3.61
CA LEU A 39 -9.98 6.09 2.49
C LEU A 39 -10.67 7.30 1.83
N SER A 40 -11.04 8.32 2.60
CA SER A 40 -11.65 9.55 2.07
C SER A 40 -10.69 10.40 1.23
N CYS A 41 -9.38 10.31 1.52
CA CYS A 41 -8.31 11.04 0.85
C CYS A 41 -7.55 10.20 -0.18
N LEU A 42 -7.99 8.96 -0.42
CA LEU A 42 -7.30 8.02 -1.28
C LEU A 42 -7.43 8.41 -2.76
N ASP A 43 -6.29 8.70 -3.38
CA ASP A 43 -6.14 8.85 -4.82
C ASP A 43 -5.07 7.89 -5.36
N GLU A 44 -4.72 7.98 -6.65
CA GLU A 44 -3.72 7.09 -7.25
C GLU A 44 -2.32 7.29 -6.65
N HIS A 45 -1.97 8.52 -6.26
CA HIS A 45 -0.66 8.85 -5.72
C HIS A 45 -0.52 8.36 -4.28
N ASN A 46 -1.48 8.69 -3.41
CA ASN A 46 -1.50 8.24 -2.02
C ASN A 46 -1.68 6.71 -1.93
N ARG A 47 -2.38 6.09 -2.89
CA ARG A 47 -2.45 4.63 -2.98
C ARG A 47 -1.07 4.03 -3.22
N PHE A 48 -0.36 4.53 -4.23
CA PHE A 48 1.00 4.08 -4.51
C PHE A 48 1.91 4.24 -3.28
N ILE A 49 1.93 5.44 -2.66
CA ILE A 49 2.75 5.70 -1.48
C ILE A 49 2.40 4.74 -0.34
N SER A 50 1.11 4.51 -0.07
CA SER A 50 0.69 3.59 0.98
C SER A 50 1.14 2.15 0.72
N TYR A 51 1.18 1.73 -0.55
CA TYR A 51 1.68 0.41 -0.92
C TYR A 51 3.19 0.33 -0.81
N ASP A 52 3.92 1.36 -1.23
CA ASP A 52 5.37 1.45 -1.10
C ASP A 52 5.80 1.35 0.37
N SER A 53 5.15 2.10 1.27
CA SER A 53 5.39 2.00 2.72
C SER A 53 4.96 0.64 3.30
N PHE A 54 3.98 -0.03 2.70
CA PHE A 54 3.52 -1.36 3.16
C PHE A 54 4.47 -2.49 2.76
N ILE A 55 5.35 -2.32 1.77
CA ILE A 55 6.27 -3.37 1.30
C ILE A 55 7.10 -3.94 2.45
N ASP A 56 7.56 -3.08 3.37
CA ASP A 56 8.39 -3.47 4.52
C ASP A 56 7.65 -4.34 5.54
N PHE A 57 6.32 -4.29 5.54
CA PHE A 57 5.44 -5.08 6.39
C PHE A 57 4.85 -6.31 5.68
N ALA A 58 4.95 -6.36 4.36
CA ALA A 58 4.39 -7.41 3.53
C ALA A 58 5.29 -8.67 3.46
N ASP A 59 4.69 -9.80 3.09
CA ASP A 59 5.48 -10.99 2.74
C ASP A 59 6.25 -10.78 1.42
N LYS A 60 7.29 -11.59 1.19
CA LYS A 60 8.17 -11.44 0.01
C LYS A 60 7.45 -11.55 -1.33
N GLU A 61 6.37 -12.32 -1.40
CA GLU A 61 5.62 -12.49 -2.65
C GLU A 61 4.73 -11.27 -2.91
N LEU A 62 4.08 -10.75 -1.87
CA LEU A 62 3.27 -9.53 -1.95
C LEU A 62 4.11 -8.28 -2.22
N ALA A 63 5.22 -8.12 -1.49
CA ALA A 63 6.21 -7.07 -1.73
C ALA A 63 6.63 -7.01 -3.19
N ARG A 64 7.06 -8.15 -3.74
CA ARG A 64 7.48 -8.24 -5.14
C ARG A 64 6.36 -7.94 -6.13
N ALA A 65 5.12 -8.33 -5.82
CA ALA A 65 3.98 -8.02 -6.68
C ALA A 65 3.67 -6.51 -6.69
N ILE A 66 3.78 -5.85 -5.54
CA ILE A 66 3.64 -4.39 -5.42
C ILE A 66 4.75 -3.70 -6.22
N GLU A 67 6.02 -4.09 -6.02
CA GLU A 67 7.16 -3.52 -6.76
C GLU A 67 7.01 -3.67 -8.27
N GLN A 68 6.47 -4.79 -8.75
CA GLN A 68 6.26 -5.02 -10.18
C GLN A 68 5.11 -4.20 -10.76
N GLU A 69 4.01 -4.04 -10.04
CA GLU A 69 2.84 -3.28 -10.51
C GLU A 69 3.09 -1.77 -10.55
N PHE A 70 3.89 -1.27 -9.60
CA PHE A 70 4.19 0.16 -9.43
C PHE A 70 5.64 0.51 -9.82
N ALA A 71 6.32 -0.33 -10.60
CA ALA A 71 7.73 -0.15 -10.93
C ALA A 71 8.04 1.22 -11.56
N GLU A 72 7.12 1.74 -12.38
CA GLU A 72 7.27 3.05 -13.02
C GLU A 72 7.12 4.20 -12.01
N GLU A 73 6.13 4.13 -11.13
CA GLU A 73 5.92 5.09 -10.05
C GLU A 73 7.07 5.09 -9.04
N ILE A 74 7.56 3.92 -8.62
CA ILE A 74 8.74 3.76 -7.77
C ILE A 74 9.96 4.40 -8.43
N ALA A 75 10.21 4.06 -9.70
CA ALA A 75 11.34 4.62 -10.44
C ALA A 75 11.23 6.15 -10.60
N SER A 76 10.02 6.69 -10.75
CA SER A 76 9.81 8.14 -10.80
C SER A 76 10.00 8.81 -9.45
N PHE A 77 9.52 8.19 -8.37
CA PHE A 77 9.56 8.73 -7.01
C PHE A 77 10.98 8.80 -6.43
N TYR A 78 11.81 7.80 -6.71
CA TYR A 78 13.19 7.73 -6.21
C TYR A 78 14.26 8.34 -7.15
N ASN A 79 13.90 8.78 -8.36
CA ASN A 79 14.82 9.46 -9.29
C ASN A 79 14.67 11.00 -9.30
N GLU A 80 13.88 11.59 -8.39
CA GLU A 80 13.91 13.05 -8.11
C GLU A 80 15.13 13.46 -7.27
#